data_AF-A0A6L7SYV8-F1
#
_entry.id   AF-A0A6L7SYV8-F1
#
_cell.length_a   1.000
_cell.length_b   1.000
_cell.length_c   1.000
_cell.angle_alpha   90.00
_cell.angle_beta   90.00
_cell.angle_gamma   90.00
#
_symmetry.space_group_name_H-M   'P 1'
#
loop_
_entity.id
_entity.type
_entity.pdbx_description
1 polymer ?
#
loop_
_entity_poly.entity_id
_entity_poly.type
_entity_poly.pdbx_seq_one_letter_code
_entity_poly.pdbx_strand_id
1 'polypeptide(L)'
;MAPREVEVLVLEAIDSGRVTGLHIPIDDEDANKPWKIRPSRKPRPLEITVPIFGAITIVTGNQIYIEKGELPPQIINCLIRTAAFQNPEFYKAQAMRLPIFDKPRIIACAQNFPNHIGLPRGCLDDVLELLAELGLTHKILDERSTGEIIRTKFLGTLSKDQKMAVNDLLAHDIGVLSAATGFGKTVLAAYIIAKRKRNTLILVHRKQILEQWIVRLQTFLDIDHLNIGQIGGGKRKPTNQIDIALIQSLVRKGKVDDCVANYGQLVVDECHHLSAVSFESVARQCNAKYVLGLTATPVRKDGQQPIIFMQCGPIRHHVDAKKQAKKRPFSHFFVPRYTEFKLPFSLTEQYEHPPIQTVYAELARNSARNEMIFHDVISSLKEGRSPIILTERKEHVSFFADRFSGFSKHIIPLQGGMGKKDHKQVLEELKSIDEHEERVLIATGRYIGEGFDDARLDTLFLAMPISWKGTLAQYAGRLHRIHHNKTKVLVYDYIDYQVPVLQRMSEKRMSGYRALGYEIHSASTAGGNYLLPES
;
A
#
# COMPACT_ATOMS: atom_id res chain seq x y z
N MET A 1 20.75 -24.33 9.20
CA MET A 1 20.09 -23.40 8.27
C MET A 1 20.50 -22.00 8.68
N ALA A 2 21.22 -21.29 7.81
CA ALA A 2 21.64 -19.92 8.10
C ALA A 2 20.40 -19.01 8.18
N PRO A 3 20.39 -17.95 9.01
CA PRO A 3 19.25 -17.03 9.11
C PRO A 3 18.79 -16.46 7.76
N ARG A 4 19.72 -16.30 6.81
CA ARG A 4 19.45 -15.88 5.43
C ARG A 4 18.65 -16.90 4.62
N GLU A 5 18.86 -18.20 4.82
CA GLU A 5 18.16 -19.25 4.07
C GLU A 5 16.69 -19.34 4.50
N VAL A 6 16.42 -19.13 5.79
CA VAL A 6 15.05 -19.08 6.34
C VAL A 6 14.30 -17.84 5.85
N GLU A 7 14.96 -16.69 5.77
CA GLU A 7 14.36 -15.46 5.24
C GLU A 7 14.02 -15.58 3.74
N VAL A 8 14.89 -16.22 2.95
CA VAL A 8 14.66 -16.46 1.51
C VAL A 8 13.50 -17.43 1.30
N LEU A 9 13.44 -18.53 2.06
CA LEU A 9 12.34 -19.50 2.00
C LEU A 9 10.99 -18.89 2.38
N VAL A 10 10.97 -18.01 3.39
CA VAL A 10 9.74 -17.28 3.78
C VAL A 10 9.32 -16.29 2.70
N LEU A 11 10.27 -15.59 2.07
CA LEU A 11 9.97 -14.66 0.99
C LEU A 11 9.50 -15.38 -0.28
N GLU A 12 10.07 -16.53 -0.63
CA GLU A 12 9.63 -17.37 -1.76
C GLU A 12 8.26 -18.01 -1.53
N ALA A 13 7.94 -18.40 -0.29
CA ALA A 13 6.61 -18.88 0.07
C ALA A 13 5.54 -17.78 -0.08
N ILE A 14 5.88 -16.54 0.30
CA ILE A 14 5.00 -15.38 0.15
C ILE A 14 4.80 -15.01 -1.34
N ASP A 15 5.85 -15.06 -2.16
CA ASP A 15 5.81 -14.65 -3.57
C ASP A 15 5.13 -15.69 -4.49
N SER A 16 5.14 -16.97 -4.09
CA SER A 16 4.53 -18.06 -4.86
C SER A 16 3.02 -18.22 -4.68
N GLY A 17 2.36 -17.36 -3.89
CA GLY A 17 0.92 -17.44 -3.63
C GLY A 17 0.49 -18.71 -2.86
N ARG A 18 1.45 -19.56 -2.46
CA ARG A 18 1.24 -20.73 -1.59
C ARG A 18 0.96 -20.35 -0.13
N VAL A 19 0.90 -19.05 0.16
CA VAL A 19 0.37 -18.48 1.41
C VAL A 19 -0.99 -17.83 1.09
N THR A 20 -1.86 -18.59 0.46
CA THR A 20 -3.31 -18.45 0.65
C THR A 20 -3.70 -19.61 1.56
N GLY A 21 -4.22 -19.28 2.74
CA GLY A 21 -4.27 -20.18 3.90
C GLY A 21 -3.28 -19.74 4.99
N LEU A 22 -3.69 -18.80 5.82
CA LEU A 22 -3.11 -18.60 7.16
C LEU A 22 -3.49 -19.80 8.05
N HIS A 23 -3.06 -21.01 7.67
CA HIS A 23 -3.03 -22.18 8.53
C HIS A 23 -1.58 -22.46 8.92
N ILE A 24 -1.06 -21.65 9.83
CA ILE A 24 -0.09 -22.17 10.79
C ILE A 24 -0.92 -22.53 12.02
N PRO A 25 -1.05 -23.82 12.38
CA PRO A 25 -1.78 -24.21 13.56
C PRO A 25 -1.08 -23.58 14.77
N ILE A 26 -1.76 -22.66 15.43
CA ILE A 26 -1.44 -22.32 16.80
C ILE A 26 -2.07 -23.47 17.61
N ASP A 27 -1.30 -24.54 17.81
CA ASP A 27 -1.60 -25.58 18.79
C ASP A 27 -1.55 -24.95 20.20
N ASP A 28 -2.59 -24.21 20.57
CA ASP A 28 -2.75 -23.63 21.91
C ASP A 28 -3.41 -24.62 22.90
N GLU A 29 -3.87 -25.79 22.46
CA GLU A 29 -4.37 -26.81 23.41
C GLU A 29 -3.21 -27.58 24.10
N ASP A 30 -2.11 -27.84 23.38
CA ASP A 30 -0.93 -28.55 23.92
C ASP A 30 0.26 -27.63 24.26
N ALA A 31 0.15 -26.31 24.07
CA ALA A 31 1.17 -25.33 24.50
C ALA A 31 1.46 -25.40 26.02
N ASN A 32 0.50 -25.87 26.81
CA ASN A 32 0.66 -26.11 28.25
C ASN A 32 1.40 -27.42 28.58
N LYS A 33 1.65 -28.29 27.59
CA LYS A 33 2.33 -29.60 27.76
C LYS A 33 3.28 -29.87 26.57
N PRO A 34 4.39 -29.12 26.47
CA PRO A 34 5.32 -29.20 25.32
C PRO A 34 5.89 -30.61 25.06
N TRP A 35 5.87 -31.50 26.05
CA TRP A 35 6.27 -32.92 25.95
C TRP A 35 5.25 -33.82 25.22
N LYS A 36 4.07 -33.30 24.83
CA LYS A 36 3.04 -34.05 24.06
C LYS A 36 2.99 -33.70 22.58
N ILE A 37 3.77 -32.71 22.13
CA ILE A 37 3.79 -32.26 20.74
C ILE A 37 4.37 -33.37 19.85
N ARG A 38 3.67 -33.73 18.77
CA ARG A 38 4.13 -34.75 17.82
C ARG A 38 5.37 -34.26 17.05
N PRO A 39 6.35 -35.13 16.75
CA PRO A 39 7.52 -34.77 15.94
C PRO A 39 7.17 -34.17 14.57
N SER A 40 6.03 -34.57 14.01
CA SER A 40 5.55 -34.13 12.70
C SER A 40 4.98 -32.70 12.68
N ARG A 41 4.68 -32.09 13.84
CA ARG A 41 4.01 -30.77 13.99
C ARG A 41 2.72 -30.61 13.18
N LYS A 42 2.12 -31.71 12.70
CA LYS A 42 0.81 -31.68 12.03
C LYS A 42 -0.28 -31.60 13.09
N PRO A 43 -1.27 -30.71 12.93
CA PRO A 43 -2.37 -30.61 13.88
C PRO A 43 -3.13 -31.95 13.92
N ARG A 44 -3.66 -32.31 15.08
CA ARG A 44 -4.65 -33.39 15.14
C ARG A 44 -5.87 -32.98 14.31
N PRO A 45 -6.48 -33.89 13.53
CA PRO A 45 -7.83 -33.66 13.04
C PRO A 45 -8.72 -33.32 14.24
N LEU A 46 -9.52 -32.27 14.14
CA LEU A 46 -10.50 -31.93 15.17
C LEU A 46 -11.54 -33.06 15.22
N GLU A 47 -11.38 -33.97 16.18
CA GLU A 47 -12.40 -34.96 16.50
C GLU A 47 -13.52 -34.27 17.28
N ILE A 48 -14.50 -33.74 16.57
CA ILE A 48 -15.71 -33.18 17.20
C ILE A 48 -16.57 -34.37 17.64
N THR A 49 -16.58 -34.65 18.94
CA THR A 49 -17.36 -35.73 19.56
C THR A 49 -18.79 -35.34 19.90
N VAL A 50 -19.18 -34.08 19.67
CA VAL A 50 -20.51 -33.55 19.99
C VAL A 50 -21.33 -33.48 18.70
N PRO A 51 -22.48 -34.18 18.59
CA PRO A 51 -23.36 -34.03 17.45
C PRO A 51 -23.99 -32.64 17.47
N ILE A 52 -23.74 -31.86 16.41
CA ILE A 52 -24.44 -30.59 16.19
C ILE A 52 -25.69 -30.91 15.39
N PHE A 53 -26.85 -30.61 15.97
CA PHE A 53 -28.13 -30.76 15.30
C PHE A 53 -28.58 -29.42 14.74
N GLY A 54 -28.85 -29.35 13.43
CA GLY A 54 -29.40 -28.17 12.77
C GLY A 54 -28.41 -27.40 11.89
N ALA A 55 -28.95 -26.47 11.11
CA ALA A 55 -28.18 -25.61 10.21
C ALA A 55 -27.72 -24.35 10.95
N ILE A 56 -26.44 -24.01 10.82
CA ILE A 56 -25.88 -22.79 11.40
C ILE A 56 -26.38 -21.59 10.59
N THR A 57 -27.01 -20.63 11.26
CA THR A 57 -27.43 -19.39 10.62
C THR A 57 -26.28 -18.40 10.59
N ILE A 58 -25.94 -17.95 9.38
CA ILE A 58 -24.92 -16.95 9.12
C ILE A 58 -25.61 -15.70 8.60
N VAL A 59 -25.58 -14.61 9.37
CA VAL A 59 -26.11 -13.32 8.93
C VAL A 59 -24.97 -12.49 8.35
N THR A 60 -25.06 -12.15 7.07
CA THR A 60 -24.07 -11.29 6.40
C THR A 60 -24.57 -9.85 6.40
N GLY A 61 -23.78 -8.95 6.96
CA GLY A 61 -24.02 -7.50 6.97
C GLY A 61 -22.69 -6.75 6.83
N ASN A 62 -22.44 -5.77 7.69
CA ASN A 62 -21.14 -5.10 7.77
C ASN A 62 -20.04 -6.04 8.31
N GLN A 63 -20.44 -7.10 8.99
CA GLN A 63 -19.65 -8.25 9.40
C GLN A 63 -20.44 -9.53 9.10
N ILE A 64 -19.82 -10.67 9.29
CA ILE A 64 -20.50 -11.96 9.31
C ILE A 64 -20.84 -12.25 10.76
N TYR A 65 -22.11 -12.47 11.06
CA TYR A 65 -22.58 -12.81 12.39
C TYR A 65 -23.00 -14.27 12.42
N ILE A 66 -22.40 -15.02 13.33
CA ILE A 66 -22.69 -16.44 13.54
C ILE A 66 -23.30 -16.58 14.94
N GLU A 67 -24.48 -17.18 15.02
CA GLU A 67 -25.15 -17.41 16.29
C GLU A 67 -24.35 -18.38 17.16
N LYS A 68 -24.14 -18.03 18.44
CA LYS A 68 -23.37 -18.86 19.38
C LYS A 68 -24.14 -20.09 19.82
N GLY A 69 -25.46 -19.95 19.99
CA GLY A 69 -26.41 -20.95 20.47
C GLY A 69 -25.81 -22.25 21.00
N GLU A 70 -26.03 -23.33 20.27
CA GLU A 70 -25.59 -24.69 20.61
C GLU A 70 -24.17 -25.03 20.11
N LEU A 71 -23.39 -24.04 19.64
CA LEU A 71 -22.06 -24.31 19.11
C LEU A 71 -21.08 -24.69 20.23
N PRO A 72 -20.40 -25.84 20.12
CA PRO A 72 -19.32 -26.20 21.03
C PRO A 72 -18.23 -25.11 21.08
N PRO A 73 -17.64 -24.83 22.26
CA PRO A 73 -16.57 -23.84 22.40
C PRO A 73 -15.38 -24.05 21.45
N GLN A 74 -15.09 -25.30 21.08
CA GLN A 74 -14.05 -25.66 20.13
C GLN A 74 -14.30 -25.05 18.75
N ILE A 75 -15.56 -25.09 18.27
CA ILE A 75 -15.94 -24.54 16.97
C ILE A 75 -15.94 -23.02 17.01
N ILE A 76 -16.44 -22.45 18.11
CA ILE A 76 -16.33 -21.00 18.36
C ILE A 76 -14.87 -20.54 18.25
N ASN A 77 -13.93 -21.28 18.86
CA ASN A 77 -12.52 -20.97 18.78
C ASN A 77 -11.97 -21.11 17.35
N CYS A 78 -12.36 -22.14 16.61
CA CYS A 78 -11.98 -22.29 15.20
C CYS A 78 -12.50 -21.14 14.34
N LEU A 79 -13.75 -20.72 14.54
CA LEU A 79 -14.35 -19.56 13.86
C LEU A 79 -13.63 -18.26 14.21
N ILE A 80 -13.28 -18.03 15.48
CA ILE A 80 -12.50 -16.84 15.88
C ILE A 80 -11.11 -16.86 15.23
N ARG A 81 -10.50 -18.04 15.08
CA ARG A 81 -9.17 -18.20 14.46
C ARG A 81 -9.13 -17.83 12.98
N THR A 82 -10.23 -17.98 12.23
CA THR A 82 -10.27 -17.51 10.82
C THR A 82 -10.12 -16.00 10.71
N ALA A 83 -10.48 -15.26 11.76
CA ALA A 83 -10.31 -13.82 11.89
C ALA A 83 -9.11 -13.42 12.77
N ALA A 84 -8.11 -14.29 12.93
CA ALA A 84 -6.94 -14.02 13.76
C ALA A 84 -5.63 -14.31 13.03
N PHE A 85 -4.58 -13.56 13.36
CA PHE A 85 -3.25 -13.78 12.80
C PHE A 85 -2.15 -13.39 13.79
N GLN A 86 -0.95 -13.94 13.59
CA GLN A 86 0.22 -13.63 14.41
C GLN A 86 0.66 -12.18 14.21
N ASN A 87 0.97 -11.47 15.30
CA ASN A 87 1.46 -10.10 15.25
C ASN A 87 2.98 -10.07 14.97
N PRO A 88 3.43 -9.71 13.77
CA PRO A 88 4.86 -9.77 13.43
C PRO A 88 5.71 -8.80 14.27
N GLU A 89 5.11 -7.71 14.76
CA GLU A 89 5.80 -6.75 15.63
C GLU A 89 6.14 -7.36 17.00
N PHE A 90 5.29 -8.24 17.54
CA PHE A 90 5.57 -8.97 18.77
C PHE A 90 6.81 -9.84 18.61
N TYR A 91 6.83 -10.69 17.58
CA TYR A 91 7.94 -11.62 17.33
C TYR A 91 9.24 -10.88 17.03
N LYS A 92 9.17 -9.75 16.30
CA LYS A 92 10.33 -8.90 16.04
C LYS A 92 10.87 -8.25 17.31
N ALA A 93 10.00 -7.70 18.16
CA ALA A 93 10.41 -7.11 19.43
C ALA A 93 11.01 -8.18 20.37
N GLN A 94 10.40 -9.37 20.43
CA GLN A 94 10.90 -10.51 21.20
C GLN A 94 12.29 -10.95 20.73
N ALA A 95 12.51 -11.08 19.42
CA ALA A 95 13.81 -11.45 18.86
C ALA A 95 14.90 -10.40 19.15
N MET A 96 14.52 -9.12 19.22
CA MET A 96 15.41 -8.00 19.57
C MET A 96 15.53 -7.78 21.09
N ARG A 97 14.89 -8.61 21.92
CA ARG A 97 14.82 -8.45 23.39
C ARG A 97 14.31 -7.07 23.83
N LEU A 98 13.39 -6.49 23.05
CA LEU A 98 12.71 -5.22 23.36
C LEU A 98 11.40 -5.47 24.13
N PRO A 99 10.86 -4.45 24.84
CA PRO A 99 9.59 -4.59 25.56
C PRO A 99 8.41 -5.00 24.66
N ILE A 100 7.65 -6.02 25.12
CA ILE A 100 6.49 -6.62 24.43
C ILE A 100 5.14 -6.35 25.12
N PHE A 101 5.13 -5.58 26.22
CA PHE A 101 3.94 -5.39 27.06
C PHE A 101 2.71 -4.86 26.31
N ASP A 102 2.92 -3.97 25.34
CA ASP A 102 1.89 -3.31 24.53
C ASP A 102 1.64 -4.02 23.18
N LYS A 103 2.28 -5.16 22.92
CA LYS A 103 2.22 -5.87 21.65
C LYS A 103 1.53 -7.22 21.87
N PRO A 104 0.26 -7.39 21.46
CA PRO A 104 -0.37 -8.70 21.57
C PRO A 104 0.32 -9.68 20.63
N ARG A 105 0.47 -10.94 21.06
CA ARG A 105 1.07 -12.00 20.22
C ARG A 105 0.18 -12.35 19.01
N ILE A 106 -1.14 -12.30 19.19
CA ILE A 106 -2.15 -12.59 18.18
C ILE A 106 -3.03 -11.35 18.05
N ILE A 107 -3.25 -10.90 16.82
CA ILE A 107 -4.26 -9.89 16.49
C ILE A 107 -5.53 -10.66 16.14
N ALA A 108 -6.57 -10.52 16.96
CA ALA A 108 -7.89 -11.06 16.71
C ALA A 108 -8.81 -9.93 16.24
N CYS A 109 -9.40 -10.10 15.06
CA CYS A 109 -10.34 -9.15 14.46
C CYS A 109 -11.81 -9.56 14.69
N ALA A 110 -12.06 -10.67 15.38
CA ALA A 110 -13.38 -11.12 15.78
C ALA A 110 -13.97 -10.23 16.90
N GLN A 111 -15.29 -10.04 16.87
CA GLN A 111 -16.05 -9.36 17.90
C GLN A 111 -16.98 -10.33 18.62
N ASN A 112 -16.96 -10.29 19.95
CA ASN A 112 -17.80 -11.14 20.78
C ASN A 112 -19.06 -10.39 21.20
N PHE A 113 -20.22 -10.74 20.65
CA PHE A 113 -21.52 -10.23 21.07
C PHE A 113 -22.20 -11.21 22.04
N PRO A 114 -23.24 -10.82 22.80
CA PRO A 114 -23.90 -11.73 23.74
C PRO A 114 -24.31 -13.07 23.09
N ASN A 115 -25.03 -13.00 21.96
CA ASN A 115 -25.57 -14.18 21.27
C ASN A 115 -24.87 -14.53 19.95
N HIS A 116 -23.94 -13.68 19.48
CA HIS A 116 -23.30 -13.84 18.18
C HIS A 116 -21.78 -13.68 18.25
N ILE A 117 -21.08 -14.26 17.30
CA ILE A 117 -19.68 -13.96 16.98
C ILE A 117 -19.69 -13.15 15.69
N GLY A 118 -19.13 -11.95 15.73
CA GLY A 118 -18.89 -11.12 14.56
C GLY A 118 -17.51 -11.39 13.98
N LEU A 119 -17.44 -11.79 12.71
CA LEU A 119 -16.19 -11.96 11.97
C LEU A 119 -16.13 -10.93 10.83
N PRO A 120 -14.92 -10.48 10.43
CA PRO A 120 -14.77 -9.63 9.27
C PRO A 120 -15.36 -10.29 8.00
N ARG A 121 -16.00 -9.50 7.15
CA ARG A 121 -16.75 -10.02 5.98
C ARG A 121 -15.90 -10.79 4.97
N GLY A 122 -14.61 -10.49 4.90
CA GLY A 122 -13.65 -11.16 4.02
C GLY A 122 -13.35 -12.59 4.42
N CYS A 123 -13.67 -12.99 5.66
CA CYS A 123 -13.50 -14.35 6.15
C CYS A 123 -14.64 -15.30 5.75
N LEU A 124 -15.62 -14.86 4.95
CA LEU A 124 -16.78 -15.70 4.61
C LEU A 124 -16.35 -16.99 3.91
N ASP A 125 -15.49 -16.87 2.90
CA ASP A 125 -15.00 -18.02 2.13
C ASP A 125 -14.32 -19.04 3.07
N ASP A 126 -13.44 -18.58 3.97
CA ASP A 126 -12.74 -19.42 4.97
C ASP A 126 -13.71 -20.06 5.99
N VAL A 127 -14.76 -19.34 6.39
CA VAL A 127 -15.80 -19.86 7.31
C VAL A 127 -16.61 -20.95 6.62
N LEU A 128 -17.02 -20.74 5.37
CA LEU A 128 -17.79 -21.72 4.61
C LEU A 128 -16.97 -22.99 4.35
N GLU A 129 -15.68 -22.84 4.04
CA GLU A 129 -14.74 -23.97 3.91
C GLU A 129 -14.61 -24.74 5.23
N LEU A 130 -14.38 -24.05 6.35
CA LEU A 130 -14.31 -24.67 7.68
C LEU A 130 -15.61 -25.43 8.04
N LEU A 131 -16.78 -24.84 7.78
CA LEU A 131 -18.05 -25.51 8.06
C LEU A 131 -18.23 -26.76 7.19
N ALA A 132 -17.81 -26.71 5.91
CA ALA A 132 -17.84 -27.86 5.01
C ALA A 132 -16.89 -28.98 5.48
N GLU A 133 -15.68 -28.65 5.93
CA GLU A 133 -14.72 -29.62 6.49
C GLU A 133 -15.27 -30.32 7.74
N LEU A 134 -16.05 -29.61 8.54
CA LEU A 134 -16.71 -30.15 9.74
C LEU A 134 -18.03 -30.87 9.43
N GLY A 135 -18.46 -30.91 8.16
CA GLY A 135 -19.72 -31.54 7.74
C GLY A 135 -20.98 -30.79 8.21
N LEU A 136 -20.86 -29.50 8.51
CA LEU A 136 -21.94 -28.68 9.07
C LEU A 136 -22.73 -27.98 7.97
N THR A 137 -24.05 -28.12 8.02
CA THR A 137 -24.94 -27.38 7.14
C THR A 137 -25.11 -25.94 7.63
N HIS A 138 -25.31 -25.01 6.69
CA HIS A 138 -25.44 -23.60 7.01
C HIS A 138 -26.54 -22.94 6.16
N LYS A 139 -27.08 -21.83 6.67
CA LYS A 139 -28.03 -20.96 5.98
C LYS A 139 -27.50 -19.53 6.01
N ILE A 140 -27.44 -18.87 4.86
CA ILE A 140 -27.02 -17.47 4.76
C ILE A 140 -28.25 -16.57 4.72
N LEU A 141 -28.31 -15.59 5.62
CA LEU A 141 -29.22 -14.46 5.58
C LEU A 141 -28.42 -13.21 5.15
N ASP A 142 -28.79 -12.61 4.03
CA ASP A 142 -28.09 -11.43 3.47
C ASP A 142 -28.81 -10.14 3.91
N GLU A 143 -28.26 -9.50 4.95
CA GLU A 143 -28.67 -8.20 5.51
C GLU A 143 -27.75 -7.05 5.03
N ARG A 144 -26.89 -7.31 4.04
CA ARG A 144 -26.03 -6.28 3.46
C ARG A 144 -26.88 -5.27 2.68
N SER A 145 -26.52 -4.01 2.79
CA SER A 145 -27.14 -2.94 2.03
C SER A 145 -26.71 -2.99 0.56
N THR A 146 -27.67 -3.11 -0.35
CA THR A 146 -27.43 -2.84 -1.78
C THR A 146 -27.42 -1.36 -2.10
N GLY A 147 -27.77 -0.51 -1.13
CA GLY A 147 -27.91 0.93 -1.29
C GLY A 147 -28.91 1.34 -2.38
N GLU A 148 -28.81 2.60 -2.78
CA GLU A 148 -29.67 3.22 -3.79
C GLU A 148 -29.14 2.97 -5.21
N ILE A 149 -30.04 2.92 -6.19
CA ILE A 149 -29.67 2.78 -7.59
C ILE A 149 -29.27 4.15 -8.15
N ILE A 150 -28.07 4.24 -8.72
CA ILE A 150 -27.58 5.44 -9.40
C ILE A 150 -27.62 5.27 -10.92
N ARG A 151 -27.99 6.35 -11.63
CA ARG A 151 -27.96 6.38 -13.10
C ARG A 151 -26.64 6.98 -13.55
N THR A 152 -25.71 6.13 -13.95
CA THR A 152 -24.45 6.57 -14.55
C THR A 152 -23.98 5.55 -15.60
N LYS A 153 -23.20 6.03 -16.57
CA LYS A 153 -22.57 5.23 -17.62
C LYS A 153 -21.08 5.53 -17.64
N PHE A 154 -20.27 4.53 -17.96
CA PHE A 154 -18.84 4.72 -18.17
C PHE A 154 -18.60 5.28 -19.57
N LEU A 155 -17.83 6.37 -19.67
CA LEU A 155 -17.55 7.10 -20.91
C LEU A 155 -16.20 6.72 -21.56
N GLY A 156 -15.35 5.95 -20.87
CA GLY A 156 -14.04 5.56 -21.37
C GLY A 156 -14.02 4.22 -22.12
N THR A 157 -12.82 3.83 -22.56
CA THR A 157 -12.53 2.48 -23.07
C THR A 157 -11.48 1.81 -22.19
N LEU A 158 -11.75 0.57 -21.79
CA LEU A 158 -10.80 -0.23 -21.01
C LEU A 158 -9.83 -0.97 -21.92
N SER A 159 -8.56 -1.05 -21.52
CA SER A 159 -7.57 -1.91 -22.15
C SER A 159 -7.90 -3.40 -21.97
N LYS A 160 -7.28 -4.29 -22.75
CA LYS A 160 -7.49 -5.75 -22.63
C LYS A 160 -7.20 -6.25 -21.21
N ASP A 161 -6.08 -5.83 -20.62
CA ASP A 161 -5.68 -6.22 -19.27
C ASP A 161 -6.66 -5.67 -18.22
N GLN A 162 -7.16 -4.45 -18.41
CA GLN A 162 -8.18 -3.86 -17.52
C GLN A 162 -9.52 -4.60 -17.61
N LYS A 163 -9.93 -5.05 -18.79
CA LYS A 163 -11.15 -5.85 -18.97
C LYS A 163 -11.08 -7.19 -18.23
N MET A 164 -9.93 -7.86 -18.27
CA MET A 164 -9.71 -9.10 -17.50
C MET A 164 -9.84 -8.82 -16.00
N ALA A 165 -9.13 -7.81 -15.49
CA ALA A 165 -9.20 -7.44 -14.08
C ALA A 165 -10.62 -7.11 -13.61
N VAL A 166 -11.39 -6.39 -14.43
CA VAL A 166 -12.79 -6.06 -14.13
C VAL A 166 -13.69 -7.28 -14.09
N ASN A 167 -13.52 -8.22 -15.03
CA ASN A 167 -14.34 -9.44 -15.06
C ASN A 167 -14.11 -10.28 -13.80
N ASP A 168 -12.84 -10.46 -13.41
CA ASP A 168 -12.48 -11.17 -12.18
C ASP A 168 -13.05 -10.49 -10.94
N LEU A 169 -13.04 -9.15 -10.88
CA LEU A 169 -13.59 -8.40 -9.75
C LEU A 169 -15.12 -8.38 -9.71
N LEU A 170 -15.79 -8.27 -10.86
CA LEU A 170 -17.27 -8.22 -10.94
C LEU A 170 -17.93 -9.57 -10.67
N ALA A 171 -17.19 -10.68 -10.80
CA ALA A 171 -17.66 -12.02 -10.42
C ALA A 171 -17.89 -12.17 -8.91
N HIS A 172 -17.37 -11.25 -8.10
CA HIS A 172 -17.49 -11.29 -6.64
C HIS A 172 -18.09 -10.00 -6.08
N ASP A 173 -18.77 -10.09 -4.94
CA ASP A 173 -19.28 -8.92 -4.22
C ASP A 173 -18.13 -8.10 -3.60
N ILE A 174 -17.14 -8.80 -3.05
CA ILE A 174 -15.97 -8.24 -2.38
C ILE A 174 -14.65 -8.73 -3.00
N GLY A 175 -13.65 -7.85 -3.05
CA GLY A 175 -12.32 -8.24 -3.48
C GLY A 175 -11.29 -7.11 -3.49
N VAL A 176 -10.02 -7.49 -3.60
CA VAL A 176 -8.88 -6.57 -3.75
C VAL A 176 -8.28 -6.68 -5.14
N LEU A 177 -8.06 -5.52 -5.78
CA LEU A 177 -7.20 -5.38 -6.95
C LEU A 177 -5.78 -5.00 -6.50
N SER A 178 -4.83 -5.89 -6.74
CA SER A 178 -3.40 -5.61 -6.57
C SER A 178 -2.80 -5.24 -7.92
N ALA A 179 -2.57 -3.95 -8.16
CA ALA A 179 -2.01 -3.48 -9.41
C ALA A 179 -1.11 -2.25 -9.23
N ALA A 180 0.01 -2.24 -9.95
CA ALA A 180 0.99 -1.15 -9.89
C ALA A 180 0.37 0.22 -10.22
N THR A 181 1.03 1.27 -9.76
CA THR A 181 0.69 2.65 -10.16
C THR A 181 0.80 2.78 -11.68
N GLY A 182 -0.14 3.53 -12.28
CA GLY A 182 -0.27 3.63 -13.74
C GLY A 182 -1.12 2.55 -14.41
N PHE A 183 -1.55 1.48 -13.73
CA PHE A 183 -2.52 0.51 -14.30
C PHE A 183 -3.92 1.12 -14.53
N GLY A 184 -4.22 2.27 -13.92
CA GLY A 184 -5.53 2.92 -14.03
C GLY A 184 -6.55 2.41 -13.01
N LYS A 185 -6.12 2.13 -11.76
CA LYS A 185 -6.99 1.67 -10.66
C LYS A 185 -8.27 2.52 -10.50
N THR A 186 -8.13 3.84 -10.54
CA THR A 186 -9.26 4.78 -10.46
C THR A 186 -10.23 4.65 -11.63
N VAL A 187 -9.72 4.48 -12.86
CA VAL A 187 -10.54 4.30 -14.07
C VAL A 187 -11.31 2.97 -14.00
N LEU A 188 -10.63 1.91 -13.56
CA LEU A 188 -11.22 0.61 -13.35
C LEU A 188 -12.33 0.67 -12.29
N ALA A 189 -12.09 1.35 -11.17
CA ALA A 189 -13.09 1.53 -10.13
C ALA A 189 -14.31 2.33 -10.63
N ALA A 190 -14.10 3.40 -11.41
CA ALA A 190 -15.19 4.12 -12.07
C ALA A 190 -16.02 3.20 -12.96
N TYR A 191 -15.38 2.32 -13.75
CA TYR A 191 -16.09 1.32 -14.54
C TYR A 191 -16.93 0.37 -13.67
N ILE A 192 -16.37 -0.13 -12.56
CA ILE A 192 -17.10 -1.02 -11.63
C ILE A 192 -18.30 -0.30 -11.02
N ILE A 193 -18.16 0.96 -10.61
CA ILE A 193 -19.26 1.80 -10.10
C ILE A 193 -20.38 1.90 -11.16
N ALA A 194 -20.02 2.19 -12.41
CA ALA A 194 -20.99 2.28 -13.51
C ALA A 194 -21.66 0.95 -13.87
N LYS A 195 -20.99 -0.19 -13.61
CA LYS A 195 -21.58 -1.52 -13.81
C LYS A 195 -22.51 -1.92 -12.68
N ARG A 196 -22.12 -1.70 -11.42
CA ARG A 196 -22.93 -2.03 -10.25
C ARG A 196 -24.11 -1.08 -10.06
N LYS A 197 -23.98 0.18 -10.49
CA LYS A 197 -25.01 1.22 -10.41
C LYS A 197 -25.58 1.39 -9.00
N ARG A 198 -24.74 1.23 -7.98
CA ARG A 198 -25.10 1.47 -6.58
C ARG A 198 -24.45 2.75 -6.09
N ASN A 199 -25.12 3.43 -5.18
CA ASN A 199 -24.50 4.56 -4.51
C ASN A 199 -23.20 4.11 -3.80
N THR A 200 -22.16 4.92 -3.97
CA THR A 200 -20.79 4.52 -3.66
C THR A 200 -20.11 5.50 -2.73
N LEU A 201 -19.49 4.97 -1.67
CA LEU A 201 -18.53 5.70 -0.84
C LEU A 201 -17.11 5.33 -1.27
N ILE A 202 -16.30 6.34 -1.55
CA ILE A 202 -14.90 6.19 -1.93
C ILE A 202 -14.03 6.72 -0.79
N LEU A 203 -13.31 5.84 -0.13
CA LEU A 203 -12.40 6.17 0.96
C LEU A 203 -11.00 6.43 0.43
N VAL A 204 -10.46 7.58 0.79
CA VAL A 204 -9.09 7.99 0.46
C VAL A 204 -8.40 8.56 1.70
N HIS A 205 -7.07 8.56 1.72
CA HIS A 205 -6.29 8.96 2.89
C HIS A 205 -5.70 10.39 2.79
N ARG A 206 -5.71 11.02 1.60
CA ARG A 206 -5.17 12.36 1.35
C ARG A 206 -6.10 13.23 0.52
N LYS A 207 -6.07 14.54 0.78
CA LYS A 207 -6.88 15.53 0.07
C LYS A 207 -6.56 15.59 -1.43
N GLN A 208 -5.29 15.48 -1.80
CA GLN A 208 -4.86 15.50 -3.20
C GLN A 208 -5.47 14.33 -3.99
N ILE A 209 -5.53 13.15 -3.37
CA ILE A 209 -6.15 11.95 -3.96
C ILE A 209 -7.66 12.16 -4.10
N LEU A 210 -8.31 12.74 -3.08
CA LEU A 210 -9.73 13.09 -3.14
C LEU A 210 -10.03 13.97 -4.35
N GLU A 211 -9.26 15.04 -4.54
CA GLU A 211 -9.44 15.97 -5.67
C GLU A 211 -9.20 15.28 -7.02
N GLN A 212 -8.22 14.38 -7.11
CA GLN A 212 -8.00 13.55 -8.29
C GLN A 212 -9.18 12.63 -8.58
N TRP A 213 -9.77 12.01 -7.56
CA TRP A 213 -10.95 11.17 -7.73
C TRP A 213 -12.14 11.96 -8.29
N ILE A 214 -12.40 13.18 -7.79
CA ILE A 214 -13.46 14.05 -8.33
C ILE A 214 -13.28 14.25 -9.84
N VAL A 215 -12.09 14.68 -10.26
CA VAL A 215 -11.77 14.92 -11.68
C VAL A 215 -11.92 13.64 -12.51
N ARG A 216 -11.44 12.50 -12.01
CA ARG A 216 -11.51 11.22 -12.73
C ARG A 216 -12.94 10.73 -12.87
N LEU A 217 -13.76 10.83 -11.84
CA LEU A 217 -15.17 10.47 -11.93
C LEU A 217 -15.91 11.36 -12.93
N GLN A 218 -15.70 12.69 -12.90
CA GLN A 218 -16.29 13.61 -13.87
C GLN A 218 -15.85 13.32 -15.32
N THR A 219 -14.64 12.81 -15.50
CA THR A 219 -14.11 12.49 -16.83
C THR A 219 -14.67 11.17 -17.36
N PHE A 220 -14.80 10.15 -16.51
CA PHE A 220 -15.09 8.79 -16.93
C PHE A 220 -16.53 8.34 -16.67
N LEU A 221 -17.32 9.11 -15.94
CA LEU A 221 -18.71 8.82 -15.65
C LEU A 221 -19.62 9.90 -16.22
N ASP A 222 -20.70 9.44 -16.85
CA ASP A 222 -21.86 10.25 -17.20
C ASP A 222 -22.64 10.57 -15.92
N ILE A 223 -22.19 11.59 -15.19
CA ILE A 223 -22.78 12.06 -13.94
C ILE A 223 -22.55 13.57 -13.79
N ASP A 224 -23.57 14.29 -13.31
CA ASP A 224 -23.44 15.71 -12.98
C ASP A 224 -22.46 15.90 -11.82
N HIS A 225 -21.59 16.91 -11.93
CA HIS A 225 -20.67 17.33 -10.86
C HIS A 225 -21.38 17.60 -9.52
N LEU A 226 -22.65 18.01 -9.54
CA LEU A 226 -23.45 18.23 -8.33
C LEU A 226 -23.80 16.94 -7.59
N ASN A 227 -23.71 15.79 -8.26
CA ASN A 227 -23.98 14.46 -7.71
C ASN A 227 -22.70 13.73 -7.25
N ILE A 228 -21.54 14.41 -7.28
CA ILE A 228 -20.29 13.92 -6.68
C ILE A 228 -20.06 14.69 -5.38
N GLY A 229 -20.32 14.04 -4.25
CA GLY A 229 -20.14 14.67 -2.95
C GLY A 229 -18.74 14.53 -2.39
N GLN A 230 -18.44 15.37 -1.40
CA GLN A 230 -17.14 15.45 -0.75
C GLN A 230 -17.29 15.51 0.76
N ILE A 231 -16.56 14.62 1.46
CA ILE A 231 -16.45 14.61 2.92
C ILE A 231 -14.97 14.75 3.32
N GLY A 232 -14.60 15.91 3.85
CA GLY A 232 -13.24 16.21 4.27
C GLY A 232 -12.54 17.27 3.41
N GLY A 233 -11.30 17.58 3.75
CA GLY A 233 -10.51 18.62 3.06
C GLY A 233 -11.00 20.05 3.32
N GLY A 234 -11.90 20.24 4.29
CA GLY A 234 -12.56 21.50 4.62
C GLY A 234 -13.96 21.66 4.02
N LYS A 235 -14.51 20.64 3.35
CA LYS A 235 -15.87 20.60 2.83
C LYS A 235 -16.61 19.39 3.37
N ARG A 236 -17.92 19.51 3.59
CA ARG A 236 -18.80 18.39 3.94
C ARG A 236 -20.13 18.58 3.23
N LYS A 237 -20.24 17.99 2.04
CA LYS A 237 -21.43 18.02 1.19
C LYS A 237 -21.61 16.63 0.55
N PRO A 238 -22.04 15.61 1.34
CA PRO A 238 -22.38 14.32 0.78
C PRO A 238 -23.64 14.43 -0.07
N THR A 239 -23.70 13.66 -1.15
CA THR A 239 -24.85 13.57 -2.08
C THR A 239 -25.60 12.25 -1.90
N ASN A 240 -25.01 11.29 -1.20
CA ASN A 240 -25.45 9.89 -1.08
C ASN A 240 -25.57 9.18 -2.45
N GLN A 241 -24.98 9.71 -3.52
CA GLN A 241 -24.86 9.05 -4.82
C GLN A 241 -23.45 8.52 -5.04
N ILE A 242 -22.47 9.39 -5.29
CA ILE A 242 -21.06 9.01 -5.31
C ILE A 242 -20.31 10.03 -4.47
N ASP A 243 -19.88 9.60 -3.28
CA ASP A 243 -19.24 10.48 -2.32
C ASP A 243 -17.80 10.05 -2.08
N ILE A 244 -16.88 11.01 -2.10
CA ILE A 244 -15.47 10.78 -1.81
C ILE A 244 -15.16 11.35 -0.43
N ALA A 245 -14.60 10.51 0.44
CA ALA A 245 -14.36 10.84 1.83
C ALA A 245 -12.90 10.63 2.23
N LEU A 246 -12.34 11.62 2.94
CA LEU A 246 -11.14 11.40 3.72
C LEU A 246 -11.50 10.53 4.92
N ILE A 247 -10.81 9.41 5.09
CA ILE A 247 -11.07 8.45 6.19
C ILE A 247 -11.04 9.16 7.55
N GLN A 248 -10.07 10.06 7.75
CA GLN A 248 -9.93 10.85 8.98
C GLN A 248 -11.12 11.79 9.27
N SER A 249 -11.87 12.18 8.23
CA SER A 249 -13.07 13.03 8.38
C SER A 249 -14.31 12.24 8.75
N LEU A 250 -14.28 10.91 8.63
CA LEU A 250 -15.36 10.00 9.00
C LEU A 250 -15.21 9.46 10.42
N VAL A 251 -14.09 9.73 11.10
CA VAL A 251 -13.84 9.29 12.48
C VAL A 251 -13.67 10.50 13.38
N ARG A 252 -14.56 10.67 14.36
CA ARG A 252 -14.48 11.75 15.35
C ARG A 252 -14.61 11.19 16.76
N LYS A 253 -13.60 11.45 17.61
CA LYS A 253 -13.55 10.95 19.00
C LYS A 253 -13.79 9.43 19.10
N GLY A 254 -13.22 8.67 18.17
CA GLY A 254 -13.35 7.20 18.11
C GLY A 254 -14.68 6.68 17.56
N LYS A 255 -15.62 7.55 17.19
CA LYS A 255 -16.90 7.17 16.57
C LYS A 255 -16.84 7.38 15.07
N VAL A 256 -17.37 6.42 14.31
CA VAL A 256 -17.53 6.54 12.86
C VAL A 256 -18.85 7.26 12.57
N ASP A 257 -18.86 8.07 11.52
CA ASP A 257 -20.04 8.79 11.08
C ASP A 257 -21.09 7.85 10.48
N ASP A 258 -22.35 7.99 10.90
CA ASP A 258 -23.46 7.11 10.49
C ASP A 258 -23.70 7.12 8.96
N CYS A 259 -23.27 8.18 8.26
CA CYS A 259 -23.42 8.24 6.80
C CYS A 259 -22.76 7.05 6.08
N VAL A 260 -21.75 6.43 6.69
CA VAL A 260 -21.03 5.27 6.12
C VAL A 260 -21.95 4.05 5.90
N ALA A 261 -23.07 3.96 6.62
CA ALA A 261 -24.05 2.88 6.48
C ALA A 261 -24.97 3.03 5.24
N ASN A 262 -25.03 4.21 4.62
CA ASN A 262 -26.02 4.53 3.59
C ASN A 262 -25.65 4.03 2.18
N TYR A 263 -24.46 3.44 2.00
CA TYR A 263 -23.93 3.12 0.68
C TYR A 263 -24.04 1.62 0.37
N GLY A 264 -24.40 1.31 -0.87
CA GLY A 264 -24.42 -0.05 -1.41
C GLY A 264 -23.05 -0.55 -1.85
N GLN A 265 -22.12 0.38 -2.11
CA GLN A 265 -20.76 0.07 -2.53
C GLN A 265 -19.72 0.89 -1.76
N LEU A 266 -18.65 0.23 -1.33
CA LEU A 266 -17.47 0.82 -0.73
C LEU A 266 -16.26 0.61 -1.66
N VAL A 267 -15.54 1.67 -1.96
CA VAL A 267 -14.23 1.60 -2.64
C VAL A 267 -13.19 2.15 -1.69
N VAL A 268 -12.15 1.39 -1.40
CA VAL A 268 -11.03 1.82 -0.55
C VAL A 268 -9.79 1.97 -1.41
N ASP A 269 -9.39 3.22 -1.66
CA ASP A 269 -8.17 3.52 -2.42
C ASP A 269 -6.95 3.51 -1.50
N GLU A 270 -5.85 2.95 -2.02
CA GLU A 270 -4.67 2.58 -1.23
C GLU A 270 -5.06 1.81 0.05
N CYS A 271 -5.85 0.73 -0.14
CA CYS A 271 -6.42 -0.08 0.94
C CYS A 271 -5.36 -0.72 1.85
N HIS A 272 -4.09 -0.67 1.47
CA HIS A 272 -2.99 -1.02 2.34
C HIS A 272 -2.92 -0.17 3.60
N HIS A 273 -3.62 0.96 3.71
CA HIS A 273 -3.76 1.74 4.95
C HIS A 273 -4.78 1.18 5.95
N LEU A 274 -5.65 0.24 5.56
CA LEU A 274 -6.75 -0.26 6.39
C LEU A 274 -6.32 -0.90 7.71
N SER A 275 -5.10 -1.42 7.83
CA SER A 275 -4.62 -2.04 9.08
C SER A 275 -4.51 -1.04 10.25
N ALA A 276 -4.59 0.28 9.99
CA ALA A 276 -4.73 1.25 11.06
C ALA A 276 -6.13 1.15 11.70
N VAL A 277 -6.21 1.08 13.03
CA VAL A 277 -7.47 0.88 13.78
C VAL A 277 -8.60 1.83 13.37
N SER A 278 -8.30 3.11 13.17
CA SER A 278 -9.29 4.10 12.75
C SER A 278 -9.75 3.95 11.30
N PHE A 279 -8.95 3.31 10.45
CA PHE A 279 -9.27 3.08 9.04
C PHE A 279 -10.10 1.81 8.91
N GLU A 280 -9.68 0.76 9.62
CA GLU A 280 -10.45 -0.48 9.74
C GLU A 280 -11.86 -0.21 10.29
N SER A 281 -11.99 0.64 11.32
CA SER A 281 -13.28 0.89 11.95
C SER A 281 -14.33 1.47 11.00
N VAL A 282 -13.92 2.28 10.02
CA VAL A 282 -14.80 2.84 8.98
C VAL A 282 -15.25 1.74 8.02
N ALA A 283 -14.30 0.96 7.47
CA ALA A 283 -14.62 -0.13 6.55
C ALA A 283 -15.53 -1.18 7.22
N ARG A 284 -15.23 -1.53 8.47
CA ARG A 284 -15.99 -2.50 9.27
C ARG A 284 -17.42 -2.05 9.56
N GLN A 285 -17.69 -0.74 9.66
CA GLN A 285 -19.03 -0.19 9.93
C GLN A 285 -19.87 0.04 8.68
N CYS A 286 -19.27 -0.03 7.48
CA CYS A 286 -20.00 0.12 6.23
C CYS A 286 -20.81 -1.14 5.92
N ASN A 287 -22.14 -1.04 5.85
CA ASN A 287 -23.00 -2.20 5.53
C ASN A 287 -23.08 -2.52 4.01
N ALA A 288 -22.21 -1.93 3.19
CA ALA A 288 -22.23 -2.13 1.75
C ALA A 288 -22.08 -3.61 1.36
N LYS A 289 -22.97 -4.09 0.48
CA LYS A 289 -22.87 -5.40 -0.17
C LYS A 289 -21.58 -5.53 -0.97
N TYR A 290 -21.22 -4.46 -1.66
CA TYR A 290 -20.11 -4.42 -2.59
C TYR A 290 -18.90 -3.72 -1.98
N VAL A 291 -17.74 -4.38 -1.91
CA VAL A 291 -16.50 -3.79 -1.36
C VAL A 291 -15.34 -4.00 -2.32
N LEU A 292 -14.62 -2.93 -2.65
CA LEU A 292 -13.46 -2.97 -3.56
C LEU A 292 -12.25 -2.34 -2.88
N GLY A 293 -11.21 -3.13 -2.64
CA GLY A 293 -9.89 -2.63 -2.23
C GLY A 293 -8.99 -2.38 -3.43
N LEU A 294 -8.33 -1.23 -3.48
CA LEU A 294 -7.36 -0.89 -4.53
C LEU A 294 -5.98 -0.66 -3.88
N THR A 295 -4.96 -1.40 -4.30
CA THR A 295 -3.59 -1.16 -3.80
C THR A 295 -2.55 -1.54 -4.84
N ALA A 296 -1.39 -0.86 -4.81
CA ALA A 296 -0.20 -1.34 -5.52
C ALA A 296 0.61 -2.37 -4.73
N THR A 297 0.47 -2.37 -3.41
CA THR A 297 1.31 -3.15 -2.50
C THR A 297 0.40 -3.75 -1.44
N PRO A 298 -0.12 -4.97 -1.65
CA PRO A 298 -0.96 -5.63 -0.65
C PRO A 298 -0.13 -6.03 0.59
N VAL A 299 1.17 -6.24 0.44
CA VAL A 299 2.09 -6.58 1.54
C VAL A 299 2.54 -5.33 2.30
N ARG A 300 2.40 -5.33 3.62
CA ARG A 300 2.82 -4.23 4.51
C ARG A 300 4.14 -4.54 5.22
N LYS A 301 4.82 -3.48 5.68
CA LYS A 301 6.06 -3.56 6.45
C LYS A 301 5.88 -4.10 7.87
N ASP A 302 4.73 -3.84 8.48
CA ASP A 302 4.34 -4.35 9.81
C ASP A 302 3.73 -5.75 9.75
N GLY A 303 3.50 -6.28 8.54
CA GLY A 303 2.91 -7.59 8.31
C GLY A 303 1.43 -7.71 8.67
N GLN A 304 0.74 -6.58 8.90
CA GLN A 304 -0.69 -6.55 9.23
C GLN A 304 -1.60 -6.49 8.00
N GLN A 305 -1.10 -6.88 6.82
CA GLN A 305 -1.94 -6.98 5.61
C GLN A 305 -3.15 -7.92 5.71
N PRO A 306 -3.21 -8.96 6.58
CA PRO A 306 -4.42 -9.78 6.68
C PRO A 306 -5.69 -8.97 6.95
N ILE A 307 -5.59 -7.86 7.69
CA ILE A 307 -6.73 -6.94 7.94
C ILE A 307 -7.34 -6.41 6.63
N ILE A 308 -6.52 -6.17 5.60
CA ILE A 308 -7.01 -5.72 4.29
C ILE A 308 -7.95 -6.77 3.70
N PHE A 309 -7.54 -8.04 3.73
CA PHE A 309 -8.31 -9.14 3.16
C PHE A 309 -9.55 -9.46 4.00
N MET A 310 -9.43 -9.37 5.32
CA MET A 310 -10.55 -9.50 6.26
C MET A 310 -11.65 -8.46 6.03
N GLN A 311 -11.31 -7.23 5.61
CA GLN A 311 -12.31 -6.18 5.37
C GLN A 311 -12.77 -6.09 3.91
N CYS A 312 -11.85 -6.22 2.94
CA CYS A 312 -12.14 -6.04 1.52
C CYS A 312 -12.33 -7.35 0.74
N GLY A 313 -12.06 -8.51 1.32
CA GLY A 313 -12.00 -9.80 0.63
C GLY A 313 -10.60 -10.12 0.07
N PRO A 314 -10.41 -11.33 -0.49
CA PRO A 314 -9.13 -11.77 -1.01
C PRO A 314 -8.72 -11.00 -2.28
N ILE A 315 -7.47 -11.15 -2.70
CA ILE A 315 -7.00 -10.61 -3.97
C ILE A 315 -7.70 -11.37 -5.10
N ARG A 316 -8.61 -10.70 -5.80
CA ARG A 316 -9.34 -11.30 -6.95
C ARG A 316 -8.56 -11.14 -8.25
N HIS A 317 -7.69 -10.14 -8.35
CA HIS A 317 -6.81 -9.96 -9.50
C HIS A 317 -5.46 -9.35 -9.09
N HIS A 318 -4.37 -9.94 -9.59
CA HIS A 318 -3.00 -9.49 -9.34
C HIS A 318 -2.29 -9.19 -10.67
N VAL A 319 -1.80 -7.96 -10.81
CA VAL A 319 -1.00 -7.53 -11.97
C VAL A 319 0.47 -7.53 -11.60
N ASP A 320 1.22 -8.40 -12.27
CA ASP A 320 2.68 -8.47 -12.16
C ASP A 320 3.33 -7.20 -12.76
N ALA A 321 4.00 -6.42 -11.89
CA ALA A 321 4.65 -5.17 -12.25
C ALA A 321 5.73 -5.36 -13.32
N LYS A 322 6.46 -6.49 -13.33
CA LYS A 322 7.52 -6.76 -14.30
C LYS A 322 6.95 -7.07 -15.68
N LYS A 323 5.85 -7.84 -15.75
CA LYS A 323 5.13 -8.06 -17.01
C LYS A 323 4.56 -6.75 -17.55
N GLN A 324 4.05 -5.89 -16.68
CA GLN A 324 3.53 -4.58 -17.07
C GLN A 324 4.64 -3.64 -17.56
N ALA A 325 5.80 -3.62 -16.90
CA ALA A 325 6.94 -2.79 -17.29
C ALA A 325 7.41 -3.09 -18.72
N LYS A 326 7.45 -4.37 -19.11
CA LYS A 326 7.81 -4.81 -20.47
C LYS A 326 6.84 -4.35 -21.57
N LYS A 327 5.57 -4.11 -21.24
CA LYS A 327 4.55 -3.65 -22.21
C LYS A 327 4.56 -2.14 -22.43
N ARG A 328 5.32 -1.38 -21.65
CA ARG A 328 5.32 0.09 -21.71
C ARG A 328 6.16 0.57 -22.89
N PRO A 329 5.85 1.75 -23.46
CA PRO A 329 6.57 2.30 -24.60
C PRO A 329 7.94 2.89 -24.24
N PHE A 330 8.42 2.72 -23.01
CA PHE A 330 9.68 3.28 -22.52
C PHE A 330 10.48 2.28 -21.69
N SER A 331 11.81 2.38 -21.76
CA SER A 331 12.74 1.56 -20.99
C SER A 331 12.90 2.04 -19.56
N HIS A 332 13.20 1.13 -18.64
CA HIS A 332 13.36 1.42 -17.20
C HIS A 332 14.80 1.12 -16.78
N PHE A 333 15.55 2.15 -16.42
CA PHE A 333 16.94 2.01 -15.99
C PHE A 333 17.16 2.57 -14.60
N PHE A 334 17.97 1.88 -13.80
CA PHE A 334 18.50 2.45 -12.58
C PHE A 334 20.02 2.65 -12.72
N VAL A 335 20.51 3.74 -12.17
CA VAL A 335 21.90 4.18 -12.22
C VAL A 335 22.45 4.18 -10.79
N PRO A 336 23.28 3.20 -10.42
CA PRO A 336 23.93 3.20 -9.11
C PRO A 336 25.02 4.28 -9.07
N ARG A 337 24.96 5.16 -8.06
CA ARG A 337 25.96 6.22 -7.81
C ARG A 337 26.67 5.94 -6.49
N TYR A 338 27.87 5.37 -6.54
CA TYR A 338 28.65 5.08 -5.33
C TYR A 338 29.20 6.37 -4.73
N THR A 339 28.96 6.59 -3.44
CA THR A 339 29.42 7.77 -2.71
C THR A 339 30.56 7.39 -1.77
N GLU A 340 31.50 8.31 -1.56
CA GLU A 340 32.57 8.15 -0.57
C GLU A 340 32.14 8.61 0.83
N PHE A 341 30.83 8.68 1.09
CA PHE A 341 30.30 9.14 2.36
C PHE A 341 30.74 8.24 3.51
N LYS A 342 31.43 8.84 4.48
CA LYS A 342 31.78 8.24 5.77
C LYS A 342 31.02 8.95 6.88
N LEU A 343 30.68 8.20 7.92
CA LEU A 343 30.20 8.81 9.15
C LEU A 343 31.35 9.57 9.84
N PRO A 344 31.07 10.73 10.46
CA PRO A 344 32.07 11.45 11.25
C PRO A 344 32.63 10.56 12.37
N PHE A 345 33.94 10.66 12.63
CA PHE A 345 34.63 9.86 13.64
C PHE A 345 34.00 9.98 15.03
N SER A 346 33.60 11.20 15.42
CA SER A 346 32.92 11.49 16.69
C SER A 346 31.64 10.67 16.89
N LEU A 347 30.89 10.40 15.82
CA LEU A 347 29.65 9.63 15.89
C LEU A 347 29.93 8.13 16.02
N THR A 348 30.96 7.64 15.35
CA THR A 348 31.38 6.23 15.42
C THR A 348 32.08 5.87 16.72
N GLU A 349 32.68 6.85 17.40
CA GLU A 349 33.25 6.67 18.74
C GLU A 349 32.15 6.63 19.81
N GLN A 350 31.14 7.49 19.70
CA GLN A 350 30.04 7.58 20.66
C GLN A 350 29.05 6.40 20.57
N TYR A 351 28.84 5.86 19.37
CA TYR A 351 27.86 4.80 19.13
C TYR A 351 28.44 3.69 18.25
N GLU A 352 28.45 2.46 18.77
CA GLU A 352 28.73 1.27 17.95
C GLU A 352 27.72 1.13 16.79
N HIS A 353 26.46 1.49 17.05
CA HIS A 353 25.38 1.53 16.07
C HIS A 353 24.62 2.86 16.15
N PRO A 354 25.04 3.89 15.39
CA PRO A 354 24.42 5.21 15.43
C PRO A 354 22.92 5.14 15.08
N PRO A 355 22.06 5.88 15.80
CA PRO A 355 20.65 5.99 15.45
C PRO A 355 20.47 6.44 14.00
N ILE A 356 19.55 5.80 13.28
CA ILE A 356 19.37 6.04 11.83
C ILE A 356 19.05 7.51 11.51
N GLN A 357 18.36 8.23 12.40
CA GLN A 357 18.04 9.64 12.22
C GLN A 357 19.29 10.54 12.24
N THR A 358 20.31 10.16 13.01
CA THR A 358 21.59 10.88 13.07
C THR A 358 22.40 10.61 11.81
N VAL A 359 22.47 9.35 11.37
CA VAL A 359 23.08 8.98 10.07
C VAL A 359 22.46 9.79 8.92
N TYR A 360 21.14 9.91 8.93
CA TYR A 360 20.36 10.69 7.98
C TYR A 360 20.62 12.20 8.04
N ALA A 361 20.98 12.74 9.22
CA ALA A 361 21.38 14.14 9.36
C ALA A 361 22.73 14.39 8.69
N GLU A 362 23.70 13.52 8.96
CA GLU A 362 25.05 13.63 8.43
C GLU A 362 25.08 13.43 6.91
N LEU A 363 24.30 12.50 6.38
CA LEU A 363 24.13 12.33 4.93
C LEU A 363 23.65 13.61 4.24
N ALA A 364 22.66 14.29 4.81
CA ALA A 364 22.07 15.49 4.21
C ALA A 364 23.02 16.71 4.25
N ARG A 365 24.01 16.69 5.15
CA ARG A 365 25.02 17.76 5.30
C ARG A 365 26.30 17.48 4.52
N ASN A 366 26.47 16.29 3.95
CA ASN A 366 27.70 15.93 3.27
C ASN A 366 27.83 16.68 1.93
N SER A 367 28.76 17.62 1.85
CA SER A 367 28.98 18.48 0.68
C SER A 367 29.36 17.69 -0.57
N ALA A 368 30.32 16.76 -0.47
CA ALA A 368 30.79 15.97 -1.62
C ALA A 368 29.65 15.16 -2.27
N ARG A 369 28.81 14.53 -1.45
CA ARG A 369 27.63 13.78 -1.91
C ARG A 369 26.58 14.71 -2.52
N ASN A 370 26.34 15.87 -1.91
CA ASN A 370 25.37 16.85 -2.41
C ASN A 370 25.83 17.46 -3.75
N GLU A 371 27.13 17.70 -3.94
CA GLU A 371 27.68 18.13 -5.22
C GLU A 371 27.55 17.03 -6.29
N MET A 372 27.79 15.75 -5.95
CA MET A 372 27.50 14.66 -6.87
C MET A 372 26.04 14.66 -7.33
N ILE A 373 25.10 14.83 -6.39
CA ILE A 373 23.67 14.92 -6.71
C ILE A 373 23.38 16.12 -7.61
N PHE A 374 23.94 17.28 -7.29
CA PHE A 374 23.78 18.49 -8.09
C PHE A 374 24.24 18.27 -9.53
N HIS A 375 25.45 17.73 -9.74
CA HIS A 375 26.01 17.48 -11.06
C HIS A 375 25.16 16.51 -11.88
N ASP A 376 24.70 15.41 -11.26
CA ASP A 376 23.84 14.42 -11.92
C ASP A 376 22.48 15.02 -12.34
N VAL A 377 21.89 15.88 -11.50
CA VAL A 377 20.63 16.58 -11.82
C VAL A 377 20.82 17.59 -12.95
N ILE A 378 21.90 18.37 -12.94
CA ILE A 378 22.20 19.31 -14.03
C ILE A 378 22.41 18.57 -15.34
N SER A 379 23.10 17.42 -15.33
CA SER A 379 23.24 16.58 -16.54
C SER A 379 21.86 16.15 -17.06
N SER A 380 20.98 15.71 -16.16
CA SER A 380 19.62 15.31 -16.51
C SER A 380 18.80 16.46 -17.10
N LEU A 381 18.89 17.67 -16.55
CA LEU A 381 18.24 18.87 -17.09
C LEU A 381 18.76 19.21 -18.50
N LYS A 382 20.08 19.16 -18.71
CA LYS A 382 20.70 19.41 -20.02
C LYS A 382 20.28 18.40 -21.10
N GLU A 383 19.93 17.18 -20.69
CA GLU A 383 19.34 16.16 -21.57
C GLU A 383 17.85 16.40 -21.87
N GLY A 384 17.26 17.53 -21.41
CA GLY A 384 15.86 17.87 -21.59
C GLY A 384 14.90 17.04 -20.73
N ARG A 385 15.41 16.36 -19.71
CA ARG A 385 14.62 15.47 -18.84
C ARG A 385 13.85 16.28 -17.80
N SER A 386 12.90 15.63 -17.13
CA SER A 386 12.06 16.24 -16.10
C SER A 386 12.28 15.56 -14.74
N PRO A 387 13.32 15.98 -14.01
CA PRO A 387 13.77 15.31 -12.80
C PRO A 387 12.98 15.67 -11.55
N ILE A 388 12.93 14.70 -10.63
CA ILE A 388 12.53 14.89 -9.24
C ILE A 388 13.61 14.39 -8.29
N ILE A 389 13.96 15.20 -7.30
CA ILE A 389 14.84 14.85 -6.19
C ILE A 389 13.98 14.46 -4.99
N LEU A 390 14.16 13.25 -4.49
CA LEU A 390 13.49 12.77 -3.28
C LEU A 390 14.44 12.72 -2.10
N THR A 391 14.06 13.41 -1.04
CA THR A 391 14.72 13.41 0.28
C THR A 391 13.67 13.18 1.39
N GLU A 392 14.07 13.03 2.65
CA GLU A 392 13.13 12.94 3.79
C GLU A 392 13.22 14.15 4.74
N ARG A 393 14.11 15.11 4.46
CA ARG A 393 14.33 16.30 5.31
C ARG A 393 13.99 17.59 4.59
N LYS A 394 13.25 18.48 5.28
CA LYS A 394 12.91 19.82 4.77
C LYS A 394 14.14 20.69 4.53
N GLU A 395 15.10 20.65 5.45
CA GLU A 395 16.38 21.36 5.34
C GLU A 395 17.11 21.01 4.04
N HIS A 396 17.08 19.73 3.64
CA HIS A 396 17.73 19.25 2.42
C HIS A 396 16.97 19.69 1.15
N VAL A 397 15.64 19.81 1.22
CA VAL A 397 14.86 20.40 0.12
C VAL A 397 15.22 21.86 -0.07
N SER A 398 15.28 22.64 1.02
CA SER A 398 15.69 24.05 0.97
C SER A 398 17.12 24.21 0.44
N PHE A 399 18.06 23.40 0.94
CA PHE A 399 19.44 23.38 0.44
C PHE A 399 19.51 23.18 -1.08
N PHE A 400 18.82 22.17 -1.62
CA PHE A 400 18.84 21.96 -3.07
C PHE A 400 18.12 23.08 -3.82
N ALA A 401 17.00 23.59 -3.31
CA ALA A 401 16.28 24.69 -3.96
C ALA A 401 17.19 25.91 -4.12
N ASP A 402 17.93 26.27 -3.08
CA ASP A 402 18.91 27.36 -3.11
C ASP A 402 20.09 27.02 -4.04
N ARG A 403 20.61 25.79 -3.98
CA ARG A 403 21.75 25.35 -4.78
C ARG A 403 21.47 25.32 -6.29
N PHE A 404 20.23 25.02 -6.69
CA PHE A 404 19.80 25.05 -8.09
C PHE A 404 19.40 26.44 -8.58
N SER A 405 19.30 27.43 -7.67
CA SER A 405 19.01 28.82 -8.05
C SER A 405 20.05 29.33 -9.05
N GLY A 406 19.57 29.83 -10.19
CA GLY A 406 20.42 30.27 -11.30
C GLY A 406 20.86 29.17 -12.29
N PHE A 407 20.55 27.90 -12.04
CA PHE A 407 20.87 26.78 -12.94
C PHE A 407 19.65 26.13 -13.61
N SER A 408 18.46 26.26 -13.03
CA SER A 408 17.20 25.81 -13.61
C SER A 408 16.22 26.97 -13.62
N LYS A 409 15.46 27.14 -14.70
CA LYS A 409 14.43 28.19 -14.81
C LYS A 409 13.35 28.02 -13.75
N HIS A 410 12.88 26.78 -13.58
CA HIS A 410 11.82 26.46 -12.64
C HIS A 410 12.34 25.49 -11.58
N ILE A 411 12.20 25.87 -10.30
CA ILE A 411 12.63 25.08 -9.15
C ILE A 411 11.43 24.96 -8.22
N ILE A 412 10.91 23.75 -8.08
CA ILE A 412 9.63 23.52 -7.41
C ILE A 412 9.85 22.70 -6.12
N PRO A 413 10.03 23.37 -4.97
CA PRO A 413 10.13 22.70 -3.68
C PRO A 413 8.77 22.22 -3.19
N LEU A 414 8.65 20.92 -2.90
CA LEU A 414 7.43 20.25 -2.45
C LEU A 414 7.63 19.66 -1.06
N GLN A 415 7.25 20.41 -0.04
CA GLN A 415 7.43 20.01 1.36
C GLN A 415 6.10 19.77 2.09
N GLY A 416 6.08 18.81 3.02
CA GLY A 416 4.92 18.63 3.90
C GLY A 416 4.72 19.80 4.87
N GLY A 417 3.48 20.22 5.08
CA GLY A 417 3.13 21.33 5.99
C GLY A 417 3.00 22.71 5.34
N MET A 418 3.02 22.79 4.00
CA MET A 418 2.63 24.00 3.27
C MET A 418 1.16 24.37 3.53
N GLY A 419 0.85 25.67 3.57
CA GLY A 419 -0.52 26.15 3.68
C GLY A 419 -1.37 25.73 2.49
N LYS A 420 -2.71 25.71 2.64
CA LYS A 420 -3.64 25.36 1.54
C LYS A 420 -3.46 26.27 0.31
N LYS A 421 -3.12 27.54 0.52
CA LYS A 421 -2.92 28.54 -0.53
C LYS A 421 -1.62 28.27 -1.28
N ASP A 422 -0.51 28.15 -0.56
CA ASP A 422 0.83 27.89 -1.12
C ASP A 422 0.82 26.58 -1.92
N HIS A 423 0.18 25.54 -1.40
CA HIS A 423 0.06 24.27 -2.11
C HIS A 423 -0.72 24.39 -3.43
N LYS A 424 -1.79 25.19 -3.46
CA LYS A 424 -2.57 25.40 -4.69
C LYS A 424 -1.74 26.18 -5.71
N GLN A 425 -1.03 27.21 -5.24
CA GLN A 425 -0.15 28.03 -6.06
C GLN A 425 0.97 27.20 -6.68
N VAL A 426 1.66 26.36 -5.90
CA VAL A 426 2.74 25.50 -6.43
C VAL A 426 2.23 24.51 -7.49
N LEU A 427 1.03 23.96 -7.32
CA LEU A 427 0.44 23.09 -8.33
C LEU A 427 -0.02 23.83 -9.59
N GLU A 428 -0.50 25.06 -9.45
CA GLU A 428 -0.86 25.94 -10.57
C GLU A 428 0.39 26.36 -11.35
N GLU A 429 1.44 26.76 -10.63
CA GLU A 429 2.77 27.05 -11.18
C GLU A 429 3.29 25.83 -11.95
N LEU A 430 3.28 24.65 -11.34
CA LEU A 430 3.73 23.42 -11.98
C LEU A 430 2.99 23.10 -13.29
N LYS A 431 1.70 23.43 -13.37
CA LYS A 431 0.86 23.24 -14.56
C LYS A 431 1.05 24.33 -15.61
N SER A 432 1.46 25.53 -15.21
CA SER A 432 1.72 26.66 -16.09
C SER A 432 3.08 26.60 -16.78
N ILE A 433 4.02 25.81 -16.24
CA ILE A 433 5.32 25.61 -16.85
C ILE A 433 5.14 24.89 -18.19
N ASP A 434 5.66 25.50 -19.26
CA ASP A 434 5.62 24.94 -20.60
C ASP A 434 6.34 23.58 -20.66
N GLU A 435 5.86 22.67 -21.52
CA GLU A 435 6.40 21.31 -21.63
C GLU A 435 7.88 21.27 -22.04
N HIS A 436 8.36 22.31 -22.73
CA HIS A 436 9.75 22.42 -23.18
C HIS A 436 10.65 23.20 -22.21
N GLU A 437 10.09 23.84 -21.17
CA GLU A 437 10.88 24.61 -20.21
C GLU A 437 11.47 23.75 -19.11
N GLU A 438 12.75 23.96 -18.80
CA GLU A 438 13.47 23.23 -17.75
C GLU A 438 12.81 23.40 -16.37
N ARG A 439 12.63 22.28 -15.67
CA ARG A 439 12.11 22.27 -14.31
C ARG A 439 12.75 21.17 -13.48
N VAL A 440 12.99 21.47 -12.20
CA VAL A 440 13.39 20.48 -11.20
C VAL A 440 12.41 20.48 -10.04
N LEU A 441 11.91 19.30 -9.70
CA LEU A 441 11.08 19.09 -8.52
C LEU A 441 11.94 18.61 -7.37
N ILE A 442 11.75 19.16 -6.17
CA ILE A 442 12.53 18.78 -4.98
C ILE A 442 11.54 18.50 -3.86
N ALA A 443 11.40 17.24 -3.47
CA ALA A 443 10.28 16.84 -2.63
C ALA A 443 10.68 15.94 -1.46
N THR A 444 9.89 16.01 -0.39
CA THR A 444 9.96 14.98 0.63
C THR A 444 9.20 13.72 0.21
N GLY A 445 9.71 12.54 0.58
CA GLY A 445 9.10 11.26 0.24
C GLY A 445 7.62 11.15 0.63
N ARG A 446 7.26 11.66 1.81
CA ARG A 446 5.86 11.71 2.29
C ARG A 446 4.91 12.52 1.40
N TYR A 447 5.43 13.48 0.63
CA TYR A 447 4.62 14.30 -0.27
C TYR A 447 4.34 13.58 -1.60
N ILE A 448 5.35 12.88 -2.14
CA ILE A 448 5.28 12.23 -3.46
C ILE A 448 4.76 10.80 -3.41
N GLY A 449 4.98 10.10 -2.28
CA GLY A 449 4.61 8.69 -2.14
C GLY A 449 3.16 8.39 -2.51
N GLU A 450 2.26 9.32 -2.21
CA GLU A 450 0.83 9.13 -2.35
C GLU A 450 0.14 10.41 -2.86
N GLY A 451 -0.54 10.29 -4.00
CA GLY A 451 -1.41 11.35 -4.52
C GLY A 451 -0.77 12.48 -5.30
N PHE A 452 0.52 12.37 -5.68
CA PHE A 452 1.14 13.31 -6.61
C PHE A 452 0.91 12.88 -8.08
N ASP A 453 0.39 13.76 -8.93
CA ASP A 453 0.09 13.49 -10.35
C ASP A 453 0.83 14.44 -11.29
N ASP A 454 1.83 13.88 -11.97
CA ASP A 454 2.65 14.55 -12.98
C ASP A 454 3.13 13.50 -13.97
N ALA A 455 2.68 13.60 -15.23
CA ALA A 455 3.01 12.65 -16.28
C ALA A 455 4.37 12.92 -16.92
N ARG A 456 4.86 14.16 -16.85
CA ARG A 456 6.09 14.61 -17.50
C ARG A 456 7.35 14.11 -16.77
N LEU A 457 7.25 13.78 -15.47
CA LEU A 457 8.34 13.18 -14.70
C LEU A 457 8.92 11.90 -15.34
N ASP A 458 10.23 11.88 -15.57
CA ASP A 458 10.94 10.76 -16.20
C ASP A 458 12.22 10.33 -15.44
N THR A 459 12.67 11.12 -14.46
CA THR A 459 13.93 10.90 -13.76
C THR A 459 13.77 11.11 -12.28
N LEU A 460 14.21 10.14 -11.49
CA LEU A 460 14.18 10.19 -10.03
C LEU A 460 15.60 10.16 -9.49
N PHE A 461 15.94 11.14 -8.66
CA PHE A 461 17.15 11.16 -7.85
C PHE A 461 16.78 10.80 -6.41
N LEU A 462 17.14 9.60 -5.98
CA LEU A 462 16.90 9.14 -4.62
C LEU A 462 18.01 9.66 -3.69
N ALA A 463 17.95 10.94 -3.35
CA ALA A 463 18.95 11.63 -2.55
C ALA A 463 19.03 11.12 -1.10
N MET A 464 18.09 10.29 -0.65
CA MET A 464 18.09 9.72 0.70
C MET A 464 17.73 8.24 0.69
N PRO A 465 18.44 7.39 1.45
CA PRO A 465 18.27 5.94 1.36
C PRO A 465 16.90 5.52 1.93
N ILE A 466 16.21 4.66 1.18
CA ILE A 466 15.01 3.93 1.63
C ILE A 466 15.30 2.43 1.69
N SER A 467 14.55 1.69 2.53
CA SER A 467 14.76 0.26 2.74
C SER A 467 13.55 -0.62 2.39
N TRP A 468 12.38 -0.01 2.21
CA TRP A 468 11.15 -0.75 1.97
C TRP A 468 10.81 -0.82 0.49
N LYS A 469 10.59 -2.04 -0.01
CA LYS A 469 10.24 -2.31 -1.42
C LYS A 469 8.95 -1.60 -1.84
N GLY A 470 7.95 -1.53 -0.96
CA GLY A 470 6.67 -0.88 -1.29
C GLY A 470 6.81 0.63 -1.50
N THR A 471 7.61 1.31 -0.67
CA THR A 471 7.90 2.75 -0.84
C THR A 471 8.64 3.00 -2.14
N LEU A 472 9.60 2.13 -2.49
CA LEU A 472 10.32 2.23 -3.75
C LEU A 472 9.39 2.07 -4.95
N ALA A 473 8.49 1.08 -4.90
CA ALA A 473 7.48 0.86 -5.95
C ALA A 473 6.54 2.06 -6.12
N GLN A 474 6.14 2.69 -5.01
CA GLN A 474 5.33 3.91 -5.05
C GLN A 474 6.08 5.06 -5.73
N TYR A 475 7.33 5.32 -5.35
CA TYR A 475 8.14 6.42 -5.91
C TYR A 475 8.48 6.20 -7.39
N ALA A 476 9.09 5.06 -7.72
CA ALA A 476 9.44 4.71 -9.09
C ALA A 476 8.20 4.67 -9.99
N GLY A 477 7.09 4.16 -9.45
CA GLY A 477 5.79 4.11 -10.10
C GLY A 477 5.22 5.46 -10.55
N ARG A 478 5.61 6.58 -9.92
CA ARG A 478 5.19 7.92 -10.37
C ARG A 478 5.80 8.32 -11.71
N LEU A 479 6.99 7.80 -12.04
CA LEU A 479 7.67 8.04 -13.31
C LEU A 479 7.01 7.27 -14.47
N HIS A 480 6.24 6.22 -14.16
CA HIS A 480 5.72 5.26 -15.13
C HIS A 480 4.46 5.70 -15.87
N ARG A 481 4.07 6.97 -15.71
CA ARG A 481 2.94 7.54 -16.46
C ARG A 481 3.33 7.77 -17.91
N ILE A 482 2.40 7.51 -18.83
CA ILE A 482 2.64 7.72 -20.27
C ILE A 482 2.67 9.22 -20.53
N HIS A 483 3.66 9.64 -21.32
CA HIS A 483 3.83 11.00 -21.82
C HIS A 483 4.49 10.92 -23.19
N HIS A 484 4.10 11.77 -24.14
CA HIS A 484 4.54 11.67 -25.54
C HIS A 484 6.06 11.83 -25.70
N ASN A 485 6.70 12.71 -24.92
CA ASN A 485 8.15 12.89 -24.92
C ASN A 485 8.95 11.83 -24.13
N LYS A 486 8.29 10.85 -23.51
CA LYS A 486 8.94 9.92 -22.58
C LYS A 486 9.32 8.60 -23.25
N THR A 487 10.61 8.44 -23.49
CA THR A 487 11.22 7.23 -24.07
C THR A 487 12.02 6.40 -23.06
N LYS A 488 12.51 7.03 -21.99
CA LYS A 488 13.32 6.39 -20.94
C LYS A 488 12.94 6.91 -19.57
N VAL A 489 12.86 6.01 -18.60
CA VAL A 489 12.73 6.32 -17.18
C VAL A 489 14.03 5.98 -16.46
N LEU A 490 14.59 6.94 -15.73
CA LEU A 490 15.85 6.80 -15.00
C LEU A 490 15.62 6.92 -13.48
N VAL A 491 16.26 6.07 -12.70
CA VAL A 491 16.36 6.21 -11.25
C VAL A 491 17.82 6.22 -10.82
N TYR A 492 18.31 7.35 -10.33
CA TYR A 492 19.63 7.48 -9.73
C TYR A 492 19.54 7.12 -8.25
N ASP A 493 20.31 6.12 -7.83
CA ASP A 493 20.35 5.65 -6.44
C ASP A 493 21.75 5.84 -5.88
N TYR A 494 21.87 6.68 -4.85
CA TYR A 494 23.15 6.99 -4.20
C TYR A 494 23.47 5.92 -3.16
N ILE A 495 24.52 5.15 -3.43
CA ILE A 495 24.97 4.00 -2.65
C ILE A 495 26.10 4.44 -1.72
N ASP A 496 25.73 4.68 -0.46
CA ASP A 496 26.64 5.03 0.62
C ASP A 496 27.30 3.75 1.20
N TYR A 497 28.17 3.11 0.41
CA TYR A 497 28.68 1.75 0.64
C TYR A 497 29.57 1.62 1.89
N GLN A 498 30.20 2.70 2.34
CA GLN A 498 31.09 2.67 3.50
C GLN A 498 30.35 2.72 4.85
N VAL A 499 29.01 2.83 4.82
CA VAL A 499 28.17 2.78 6.01
C VAL A 499 27.36 1.47 5.98
N PRO A 500 27.69 0.47 6.82
CA PRO A 500 27.13 -0.89 6.69
C PRO A 500 25.61 -0.97 6.70
N VAL A 501 24.93 -0.12 7.48
CA VAL A 501 23.46 -0.08 7.50
C VAL A 501 22.89 0.44 6.18
N LEU A 502 23.54 1.42 5.54
CA LEU A 502 23.09 2.00 4.27
C LEU A 502 23.38 1.07 3.09
N GLN A 503 24.51 0.35 3.13
CA GLN A 503 24.81 -0.72 2.18
C GLN A 503 23.76 -1.83 2.22
N ARG A 504 23.38 -2.33 3.40
CA ARG A 504 22.29 -3.30 3.53
C ARG A 504 20.96 -2.76 3.00
N MET A 505 20.71 -1.46 3.13
CA MET A 505 19.52 -0.83 2.55
C MET A 505 19.59 -0.77 1.02
N SER A 506 20.76 -0.48 0.42
CA SER A 506 20.91 -0.44 -1.03
C SER A 506 20.73 -1.82 -1.65
N GLU A 507 21.25 -2.89 -1.06
CA GLU A 507 21.02 -4.28 -1.49
C GLU A 507 19.52 -4.62 -1.59
N LYS A 508 18.73 -4.20 -0.59
CA LYS A 508 17.28 -4.35 -0.59
C LYS A 508 16.61 -3.57 -1.72
N ARG A 509 17.08 -2.34 -1.99
CA ARG A 509 16.59 -1.52 -3.12
C ARG A 509 16.94 -2.14 -4.47
N MET A 510 18.14 -2.68 -4.64
CA MET A 510 18.57 -3.37 -5.86
C MET A 510 17.65 -4.55 -6.20
N SER A 511 17.30 -5.37 -5.20
CA SER A 511 16.27 -6.41 -5.36
C SER A 511 14.91 -5.81 -5.76
N GLY A 512 14.52 -4.69 -5.15
CA GLY A 512 13.29 -3.96 -5.48
C GLY A 512 13.23 -3.46 -6.92
N TYR A 513 14.30 -2.82 -7.44
CA TYR A 513 14.37 -2.36 -8.84
C TYR A 513 14.20 -3.52 -9.83
N ARG A 514 14.89 -4.64 -9.58
CA ARG A 514 14.78 -5.84 -10.44
C ARG A 514 13.35 -6.40 -10.44
N ALA A 515 12.68 -6.41 -9.29
CA ALA A 515 11.28 -6.82 -9.19
C ALA A 515 10.32 -5.88 -9.96
N LEU A 516 10.65 -4.59 -10.03
CA LEU A 516 9.92 -3.59 -10.81
C LEU A 516 10.27 -3.59 -12.32
N GLY A 517 11.21 -4.44 -12.75
CA GLY A 517 11.62 -4.55 -14.15
C GLY A 517 12.64 -3.50 -14.61
N TYR A 518 13.36 -2.87 -13.67
CA TYR A 518 14.46 -1.96 -14.01
C TYR A 518 15.75 -2.73 -14.34
N GLU A 519 16.44 -2.26 -15.36
CA GLU A 519 17.75 -2.75 -15.79
C GLU A 519 18.87 -1.87 -15.22
N ILE A 520 20.05 -2.44 -14.99
CA ILE A 520 21.21 -1.68 -14.55
C ILE A 520 21.72 -0.89 -15.75
N HIS A 521 21.80 0.43 -15.62
CA HIS A 521 22.55 1.25 -16.54
C HIS A 521 23.88 1.59 -15.88
N SER A 522 24.94 0.90 -16.29
CA SER A 522 26.31 1.29 -15.93
C SER A 522 26.54 2.69 -16.51
N ALA A 523 26.62 3.69 -15.64
CA ALA A 523 27.05 5.01 -16.07
C ALA A 523 28.42 4.84 -16.75
N SER A 524 28.53 5.26 -18.01
CA SER A 524 29.84 5.41 -18.65
C SER A 524 30.52 6.60 -18.00
N THR A 525 31.13 6.42 -16.83
CA THR A 525 32.12 7.37 -16.33
C THR A 525 33.40 7.11 -17.09
N ALA A 526 33.77 8.07 -17.94
CA ALA A 526 35.14 8.23 -18.37
C ALA A 526 36.04 8.21 -17.12
N GLY A 527 36.89 7.17 -17.01
CA GLY A 527 37.90 7.02 -15.96
C GLY A 527 37.40 6.44 -14.64
N GLY A 528 37.52 5.11 -14.49
CA GLY A 528 37.46 4.46 -13.18
C GLY A 528 36.68 3.15 -13.17
N ASN A 529 37.37 2.05 -13.47
CA ASN A 529 36.86 0.69 -13.22
C ASN A 529 36.69 0.51 -11.70
N TYR A 530 35.47 0.62 -11.19
CA TYR A 530 35.14 0.02 -9.90
C TYR A 530 34.65 -1.41 -10.14
N LEU A 531 35.55 -2.35 -9.88
CA LEU A 531 35.25 -3.77 -9.77
C LEU A 531 34.14 -3.96 -8.74
N LEU A 532 33.09 -4.68 -9.14
CA LEU A 532 32.14 -5.26 -8.19
C LEU A 532 32.97 -6.10 -7.18
N PRO A 533 32.77 -5.95 -5.86
CA PRO A 533 33.41 -6.86 -4.92
C PRO A 533 32.91 -8.28 -5.21
N GLU A 534 33.85 -9.18 -5.48
CA GLU A 534 33.57 -10.58 -5.74
C GLU A 534 32.88 -11.23 -4.52
N SER A 535 32.04 -12.21 -4.85
CA SER A 535 31.04 -12.94 -4.06
C SER A 535 31.44 -13.42 -2.68
#